data_AF-A0A8J3J349-F1
#
_entry.id   AF-A0A8J3J349-F1
#
_cell.length_a   1.000
_cell.length_b   1.000
_cell.length_c   1.000
_cell.angle_alpha   90.00
_cell.angle_beta   90.00
_cell.angle_gamma   90.00
#
_symmetry.space_group_name_H-M   'P 1'
#
loop_
_entity.id
_entity.type
_entity.pdbx_description
1 polymer ?
#
loop_
_entity_poly.entity_id
_entity_poly.type
_entity_poly.pdbx_seq_one_letter_code
_entity_poly.pdbx_strand_id
1 'polypeptide(L)'
;MEVAEDPFDRRHYLVLKQAVEALAGVCDGAAARDDQGFDGADTRAGHLYAFLPLDAWPLSAFHRAWCWTKKYHRQLGALQIDCSALPEPPLYTGEDRQIALHTDGTGFFVVFPHDDWRLVESFRTLSGTALHKEPIGAKGTLCFRYRTYHGAGNILLTWAEQHHFRLGSGVRACAQSNCRVVYEQESDSFALYFPDRVLNAEVKAIPCRSFSYTGGFHWIIAARRNAAGPLRAFLHRHDFVLSPEAEHRLQALE
;
A
#
# COMPACT_ATOMS: atom_id res chain seq x y z
N MET A 1 22.95 5.60 -5.28
CA MET A 1 22.74 4.75 -4.10
C MET A 1 22.02 3.52 -4.62
N GLU A 2 22.76 2.43 -4.81
CA GLU A 2 22.21 1.17 -5.35
C GLU A 2 21.09 0.69 -4.45
N VAL A 3 19.93 0.41 -5.05
CA VAL A 3 18.83 -0.27 -4.37
C VAL A 3 19.34 -1.67 -4.07
N ALA A 4 19.67 -1.95 -2.81
CA ALA A 4 20.02 -3.31 -2.40
C ALA A 4 18.87 -4.23 -2.85
N GLU A 5 19.16 -5.15 -3.77
CA GLU A 5 18.22 -6.19 -4.18
C GLU A 5 17.74 -6.90 -2.91
N ASP A 6 16.41 -7.03 -2.73
CA ASP A 6 15.86 -7.80 -1.63
C ASP A 6 16.38 -9.23 -1.76
N PRO A 7 17.21 -9.74 -0.82
CA PRO A 7 17.76 -11.08 -0.93
C PRO A 7 16.67 -12.16 -0.88
N PHE A 8 15.45 -11.79 -0.50
CA PHE A 8 14.28 -12.65 -0.53
C PHE A 8 13.44 -12.41 -1.79
N ASP A 9 13.69 -13.21 -2.84
CA ASP A 9 12.85 -13.17 -4.04
C ASP A 9 11.47 -13.80 -3.76
N ARG A 10 10.50 -12.94 -3.46
CA ARG A 10 9.10 -13.31 -3.23
C ARG A 10 8.48 -14.07 -4.41
N ARG A 11 8.93 -13.83 -5.65
CA ARG A 11 8.36 -14.45 -6.85
C ARG A 11 8.59 -15.95 -6.88
N HIS A 12 9.64 -16.44 -6.23
CA HIS A 12 9.89 -17.86 -6.05
C HIS A 12 8.74 -18.58 -5.34
N TYR A 13 7.94 -17.85 -4.56
CA TYR A 13 6.87 -18.38 -3.73
C TYR A 13 5.47 -18.05 -4.26
N LEU A 14 5.33 -17.73 -5.56
CA LEU A 14 4.01 -17.52 -6.19
C LEU A 14 3.08 -18.72 -6.03
N VAL A 15 3.62 -19.94 -6.02
CA VAL A 15 2.82 -21.16 -5.80
C VAL A 15 2.27 -21.22 -4.36
N LEU A 16 2.99 -20.70 -3.36
CA LEU A 16 2.45 -20.58 -2.00
C LEU A 16 1.24 -19.65 -1.96
N LYS A 17 1.30 -18.54 -2.70
CA LYS A 17 0.17 -17.61 -2.83
C LYS A 17 -1.05 -18.31 -3.42
N GLN A 18 -0.86 -19.04 -4.52
CA GLN A 18 -1.93 -19.82 -5.17
C GLN A 18 -2.52 -20.87 -4.24
N ALA A 19 -1.67 -21.62 -3.50
CA ALA A 19 -2.12 -22.61 -2.53
C ALA A 19 -2.98 -21.98 -1.43
N VAL A 20 -2.55 -20.84 -0.87
CA VAL A 20 -3.29 -20.11 0.16
C VAL A 20 -4.61 -19.57 -0.36
N GLU A 21 -4.63 -19.00 -1.57
CA GLU A 21 -5.85 -18.51 -2.23
C GLU A 21 -6.85 -19.63 -2.49
N ALA A 22 -6.38 -20.79 -2.94
CA ALA A 22 -7.23 -21.94 -3.22
C ALA A 22 -7.85 -22.52 -1.94
N LEU A 23 -7.06 -22.65 -0.87
CA LEU A 23 -7.55 -23.07 0.45
C LEU A 23 -8.54 -22.07 1.03
N ALA A 24 -8.28 -20.76 0.90
CA ALA A 24 -9.21 -19.72 1.33
C ALA A 24 -10.51 -19.73 0.50
N GLY A 25 -10.44 -20.03 -0.79
CA GLY A 25 -11.58 -20.03 -1.69
C GLY A 25 -12.63 -21.11 -1.39
N VAL A 26 -12.22 -22.22 -0.76
CA VAL A 26 -13.10 -23.30 -0.31
C VAL A 26 -13.39 -23.25 1.19
N CYS A 27 -12.76 -22.33 1.94
CA CYS A 27 -12.94 -22.18 3.37
C CYS A 27 -14.18 -21.33 3.67
N ASP A 28 -15.11 -21.87 4.45
CA ASP A 28 -16.34 -21.20 4.87
C ASP A 28 -16.17 -20.35 6.15
N GLY A 29 -14.92 -20.09 6.55
CA GLY A 29 -14.61 -19.45 7.82
C GLY A 29 -14.60 -20.41 9.01
N ALA A 30 -14.45 -21.72 8.79
CA ALA A 30 -14.57 -22.78 9.79
C ALA A 30 -15.96 -22.82 10.45
N ALA A 31 -17.01 -22.54 9.66
CA ALA A 31 -18.39 -22.58 10.11
C ALA A 31 -18.92 -24.02 10.16
N ALA A 32 -18.55 -24.85 9.19
CA ALA A 32 -18.82 -26.27 9.12
C ALA A 32 -17.58 -27.12 9.50
N ARG A 33 -17.83 -28.40 9.80
CA ARG A 33 -16.79 -29.44 9.95
C ARG A 33 -16.83 -30.35 8.72
N ASP A 34 -16.45 -29.80 7.58
CA ASP A 34 -16.46 -30.49 6.28
C ASP A 34 -15.06 -30.89 5.79
N ASP A 35 -14.03 -30.65 6.62
CA ASP A 35 -12.61 -30.85 6.32
C ASP A 35 -12.11 -30.08 5.08
N GLN A 36 -12.80 -29.00 4.70
CA GLN A 36 -12.44 -28.14 3.56
C GLN A 36 -11.83 -26.80 4.02
N GLY A 37 -10.78 -26.38 3.31
CA GLY A 37 -10.08 -25.14 3.57
C GLY A 37 -9.25 -25.17 4.86
N PHE A 38 -9.10 -23.99 5.46
CA PHE A 38 -8.34 -23.82 6.69
C PHE A 38 -9.13 -24.31 7.90
N ASP A 39 -8.41 -24.76 8.93
CA ASP A 39 -9.04 -25.04 10.22
C ASP A 39 -9.22 -23.74 11.02
N GLY A 40 -9.91 -23.80 12.16
CA GLY A 40 -10.21 -22.60 12.95
C GLY A 40 -8.97 -21.83 13.43
N ALA A 41 -7.82 -22.48 13.59
CA ALA A 41 -6.59 -21.81 14.02
C ALA A 41 -5.93 -21.03 12.86
N ASP A 42 -6.11 -21.49 11.62
CA ASP A 42 -5.46 -20.92 10.44
C ASP A 42 -6.38 -20.05 9.59
N THR A 43 -7.70 -20.26 9.64
CA THR A 43 -8.72 -19.58 8.82
C THR A 43 -8.47 -18.09 8.68
N ARG A 44 -8.31 -17.40 9.81
CA ARG A 44 -8.19 -15.95 9.83
C ARG A 44 -6.92 -15.45 9.14
N ALA A 45 -5.79 -16.11 9.40
CA ALA A 45 -4.53 -15.76 8.76
C ALA A 45 -4.53 -16.16 7.27
N GLY A 46 -5.12 -17.31 6.95
CA GLY A 46 -5.25 -17.84 5.60
C GLY A 46 -6.02 -16.89 4.69
N HIS A 47 -7.21 -16.45 5.11
CA HIS A 47 -7.99 -15.46 4.36
C HIS A 47 -7.27 -14.12 4.22
N LEU A 48 -6.53 -13.66 5.23
CA LEU A 48 -5.73 -12.44 5.09
C LEU A 48 -4.67 -12.59 4.00
N TYR A 49 -3.88 -13.66 4.06
CA TYR A 49 -2.81 -13.89 3.11
C TYR A 49 -3.37 -14.12 1.70
N ALA A 50 -4.54 -14.74 1.57
CA ALA A 50 -5.28 -14.84 0.30
C ALA A 50 -5.73 -13.47 -0.22
N PHE A 51 -6.14 -12.55 0.66
CA PHE A 51 -6.56 -11.20 0.27
C PHE A 51 -5.39 -10.28 -0.12
N LEU A 52 -4.28 -10.32 0.63
CA LEU A 52 -3.13 -9.45 0.41
C LEU A 52 -2.37 -9.83 -0.87
N PRO A 53 -1.86 -8.87 -1.66
CA PRO A 53 -0.89 -9.16 -2.70
C PRO A 53 0.40 -9.73 -2.08
N LEU A 54 1.17 -10.49 -2.85
CA LEU A 54 2.37 -11.18 -2.35
C LEU A 54 3.43 -10.20 -1.81
N ASP A 55 3.51 -8.99 -2.37
CA ASP A 55 4.39 -7.91 -1.88
C ASP A 55 3.94 -7.34 -0.52
N ALA A 56 2.67 -7.50 -0.15
CA ALA A 56 2.15 -7.12 1.16
C ALA A 56 2.35 -8.22 2.21
N TRP A 57 2.76 -9.43 1.82
CA TRP A 57 2.97 -10.49 2.79
C TRP A 57 4.12 -10.13 3.74
N PRO A 58 3.92 -10.25 5.06
CA PRO A 58 5.03 -10.20 5.99
C PRO A 58 5.99 -11.36 5.71
N LEU A 59 7.29 -11.19 5.96
CA LEU A 59 8.26 -12.25 5.65
C LEU A 59 8.00 -13.52 6.46
N SER A 60 7.54 -13.38 7.71
CA SER A 60 7.12 -14.52 8.53
C SER A 60 5.94 -15.30 7.94
N ALA A 61 5.11 -14.68 7.08
CA ALA A 61 3.99 -15.35 6.44
C ALA A 61 4.42 -16.45 5.46
N PHE A 62 5.58 -16.31 4.83
CA PHE A 62 6.04 -17.28 3.83
C PHE A 62 6.31 -18.65 4.46
N HIS A 63 7.07 -18.69 5.57
CA HIS A 63 7.33 -19.94 6.28
C HIS A 63 6.04 -20.58 6.81
N ARG A 64 5.12 -19.75 7.35
CA ARG A 64 3.81 -20.22 7.82
C ARG A 64 2.97 -20.81 6.67
N ALA A 65 2.90 -20.12 5.54
CA ALA A 65 2.19 -20.60 4.36
C ALA A 65 2.82 -21.89 3.81
N TRP A 66 4.15 -22.01 3.84
CA TRP A 66 4.84 -23.24 3.49
C TRP A 66 4.45 -24.39 4.42
N CYS A 67 4.39 -24.18 5.74
CA CYS A 67 3.91 -25.17 6.70
C CYS A 67 2.48 -25.63 6.38
N TRP A 68 1.60 -24.70 5.98
CA TRP A 68 0.25 -25.02 5.53
C TRP A 68 0.21 -25.94 4.31
N THR A 69 1.16 -25.81 3.38
CA THR A 69 1.22 -26.74 2.24
C THR A 69 1.43 -28.20 2.66
N LYS A 70 2.14 -28.43 3.78
CA LYS A 70 2.36 -29.77 4.32
C LYS A 70 1.13 -30.28 5.07
N LYS A 71 0.53 -29.40 5.87
CA LYS A 71 -0.70 -29.68 6.64
C LYS A 71 -1.89 -30.01 5.72
N TYR A 72 -2.14 -29.19 4.72
CA TYR A 72 -3.29 -29.28 3.82
C TYR A 72 -2.98 -29.96 2.48
N HIS A 73 -1.88 -30.72 2.39
CA HIS A 73 -1.40 -31.33 1.14
C HIS A 73 -2.46 -32.16 0.39
N ARG A 74 -3.36 -32.84 1.12
CA ARG A 74 -4.43 -33.65 0.50
C ARG A 74 -5.44 -32.79 -0.25
N GLN A 75 -5.87 -31.68 0.36
CA GLN A 75 -6.78 -30.73 -0.28
C GLN A 75 -6.11 -30.06 -1.48
N LEU A 76 -4.85 -29.62 -1.31
CA LEU A 76 -4.07 -29.02 -2.41
C LEU A 76 -3.86 -29.99 -3.59
N GLY A 77 -3.60 -31.27 -3.30
CA GLY A 77 -3.52 -32.31 -4.32
C GLY A 77 -4.83 -32.52 -5.07
N ALA A 78 -5.96 -32.50 -4.37
CA ALA A 78 -7.29 -32.56 -5.00
C ALA A 78 -7.57 -31.33 -5.89
N LEU A 79 -7.01 -30.17 -5.54
CA LEU A 79 -7.06 -28.92 -6.31
C LEU A 79 -5.97 -28.83 -7.39
N GLN A 80 -5.17 -29.88 -7.59
CA GLN A 80 -4.08 -29.94 -8.57
C GLN A 80 -2.98 -28.87 -8.36
N ILE A 81 -2.77 -28.44 -7.11
CA ILE A 81 -1.70 -27.51 -6.74
C ILE A 81 -0.54 -28.30 -6.16
N ASP A 82 0.56 -28.40 -6.91
CA ASP A 82 1.78 -29.06 -6.46
C ASP A 82 2.70 -28.10 -5.71
N CYS A 83 2.96 -28.42 -4.44
CA CYS A 83 3.88 -27.70 -3.55
C CYS A 83 5.05 -28.57 -3.08
N SER A 84 5.27 -29.76 -3.66
CA SER A 84 6.29 -30.70 -3.16
C SER A 84 7.71 -30.21 -3.44
N ALA A 85 7.91 -29.53 -4.57
CA ALA A 85 9.21 -29.01 -4.99
C ALA A 85 9.56 -27.64 -4.39
N LEU A 86 8.65 -27.00 -3.64
CA LEU A 86 8.89 -25.67 -3.09
C LEU A 86 9.94 -25.73 -1.97
N PRO A 87 11.03 -24.93 -2.07
CA PRO A 87 12.00 -24.84 -1.00
C PRO A 87 11.35 -24.25 0.25
N GLU A 88 11.88 -24.64 1.41
CA GLU A 88 11.46 -24.04 2.68
C GLU A 88 11.93 -22.58 2.73
N PRO A 89 11.03 -21.60 2.95
CA PRO A 89 11.42 -20.20 3.15
C PRO A 89 12.23 -20.04 4.44
N PRO A 90 13.16 -19.07 4.52
CA PRO A 90 13.83 -18.77 5.78
C PRO A 90 12.85 -18.36 6.89
N LEU A 91 13.23 -18.64 8.13
CA LEU A 91 12.49 -18.21 9.31
C LEU A 91 12.81 -16.73 9.62
N TYR A 92 11.82 -15.86 9.43
CA TYR A 92 11.91 -14.45 9.78
C TYR A 92 11.10 -14.16 11.04
N THR A 93 11.75 -13.61 12.07
CA THR A 93 11.09 -13.19 13.32
C THR A 93 11.13 -11.67 13.45
N GLY A 94 9.97 -11.02 13.50
CA GLY A 94 9.87 -9.57 13.75
C GLY A 94 10.06 -8.68 12.51
N GLU A 95 10.31 -9.25 11.32
CA GLU A 95 10.44 -8.53 10.06
C GLU A 95 9.11 -8.42 9.29
N ASP A 96 8.10 -7.89 9.96
CA ASP A 96 6.73 -7.90 9.45
C ASP A 96 6.19 -6.49 9.19
N ARG A 97 7.07 -5.57 8.79
CA ARG A 97 6.73 -4.20 8.37
C ARG A 97 6.84 -4.06 6.84
N GLN A 98 5.71 -4.10 6.16
CA GLN A 98 5.63 -4.09 4.70
C GLN A 98 4.64 -3.05 4.20
N ILE A 99 4.99 -2.38 3.12
CA ILE A 99 4.07 -1.56 2.35
C ILE A 99 3.98 -2.14 0.95
N ALA A 100 2.78 -2.33 0.42
CA ALA A 100 2.57 -2.73 -0.96
C ALA A 100 1.51 -1.85 -1.61
N LEU A 101 1.42 -1.92 -2.93
CA LEU A 101 0.32 -1.29 -3.66
C LEU A 101 -0.99 -2.01 -3.33
N HIS A 102 -2.06 -1.23 -3.19
CA HIS A 102 -3.40 -1.78 -3.15
C HIS A 102 -3.74 -2.37 -4.53
N THR A 103 -4.50 -3.47 -4.58
CA THR A 103 -4.75 -4.23 -5.82
C THR A 103 -5.57 -3.45 -6.85
N ASP A 104 -6.36 -2.47 -6.43
CA ASP A 104 -7.11 -1.56 -7.31
C ASP A 104 -6.32 -0.30 -7.74
N GLY A 105 -5.06 -0.16 -7.28
CA GLY A 105 -4.20 0.98 -7.59
C GLY A 105 -4.55 2.29 -6.87
N THR A 106 -5.55 2.30 -5.98
CA THR A 106 -6.04 3.53 -5.33
C THR A 106 -5.28 3.93 -4.05
N GLY A 107 -4.31 3.13 -3.61
CA GLY A 107 -3.59 3.36 -2.37
C GLY A 107 -2.56 2.28 -2.05
N PHE A 108 -2.28 2.11 -0.76
CA PHE A 108 -1.26 1.19 -0.27
C PHE A 108 -1.79 0.28 0.83
N PHE A 109 -1.41 -0.99 0.81
CA PHE A 109 -1.45 -1.83 1.98
C PHE A 109 -0.26 -1.51 2.89
N VAL A 110 -0.51 -1.33 4.18
CA VAL A 110 0.52 -1.12 5.21
C VAL A 110 0.33 -2.21 6.26
N VAL A 111 1.26 -3.16 6.30
CA VAL A 111 1.24 -4.35 7.16
C VAL A 111 2.31 -4.21 8.23
N PHE A 112 1.93 -4.37 9.49
CA PHE A 112 2.85 -4.29 10.64
C PHE A 112 2.35 -5.09 11.86
N PRO A 113 3.25 -5.48 12.79
CA PRO A 113 2.87 -6.19 14.01
C PRO A 113 1.84 -5.40 14.83
N HIS A 114 0.84 -6.10 15.36
CA HIS A 114 -0.24 -5.47 16.13
C HIS A 114 0.23 -4.99 17.52
N ASP A 115 1.18 -5.69 18.12
CA ASP A 115 1.69 -5.47 19.48
C ASP A 115 2.58 -4.22 19.60
N ASP A 116 3.07 -3.69 18.49
CA ASP A 116 3.78 -2.41 18.44
C ASP A 116 2.80 -1.23 18.48
N TRP A 117 2.26 -0.95 19.66
CA TRP A 117 1.25 0.10 19.85
C TRP A 117 1.77 1.50 19.48
N ARG A 118 3.06 1.77 19.67
CA ARG A 118 3.69 3.05 19.31
C ARG A 118 3.64 3.25 17.80
N LEU A 119 3.94 2.20 17.03
CA LEU A 119 3.84 2.21 15.58
C LEU A 119 2.39 2.38 15.10
N VAL A 120 1.44 1.71 15.78
CA VAL A 120 0.01 1.89 15.49
C VAL A 120 -0.44 3.34 15.70
N GLU A 121 0.00 3.98 16.78
CA GLU A 121 -0.33 5.37 17.07
C GLU A 121 0.34 6.34 16.10
N SER A 122 1.62 6.16 15.79
CA SER A 122 2.32 7.01 14.81
C SER A 122 1.68 6.88 13.41
N PHE A 123 1.24 5.69 13.01
CA PHE A 123 0.52 5.55 11.75
C PHE A 123 -0.80 6.33 11.75
N ARG A 124 -1.55 6.31 12.86
CA ARG A 124 -2.86 6.98 12.96
C ARG A 124 -2.78 8.51 12.86
N THR A 125 -1.62 9.10 13.11
CA THR A 125 -1.45 10.55 12.94
C THR A 125 -1.24 10.95 11.47
N LEU A 126 -0.98 10.00 10.57
CA LEU A 126 -0.86 10.29 9.14
C LEU A 126 -2.21 10.68 8.53
N SER A 127 -2.19 11.78 7.77
CA SER A 127 -3.31 12.22 6.94
C SER A 127 -3.61 11.21 5.83
N GLY A 128 -4.88 10.83 5.66
CA GLY A 128 -5.31 9.89 4.61
C GLY A 128 -5.33 8.40 5.01
N THR A 129 -5.23 8.10 6.32
CA THR A 129 -5.37 6.73 6.81
C THR A 129 -6.83 6.27 6.81
N ALA A 130 -7.11 5.14 6.16
CA ALA A 130 -8.38 4.45 6.31
C ALA A 130 -8.26 3.38 7.40
N LEU A 131 -9.19 3.41 8.35
CA LEU A 131 -9.24 2.47 9.45
C LEU A 131 -10.06 1.24 9.03
N HIS A 132 -9.40 0.15 8.64
CA HIS A 132 -10.06 -1.16 8.61
C HIS A 132 -10.04 -1.76 10.02
N LYS A 133 -11.23 -2.14 10.53
CA LYS A 133 -11.47 -2.71 11.86
C LYS A 133 -11.51 -4.24 11.85
N GLU A 134 -10.71 -4.89 11.00
CA GLU A 134 -10.61 -6.34 11.09
C GLU A 134 -9.34 -6.69 11.86
N PRO A 135 -9.44 -7.16 13.12
CA PRO A 135 -8.31 -7.84 13.73
C PRO A 135 -8.00 -9.06 12.86
N ILE A 136 -6.73 -9.41 12.72
CA ILE A 136 -6.32 -10.66 12.09
C ILE A 136 -5.34 -11.32 13.05
N GLY A 137 -5.88 -12.24 13.84
CA GLY A 137 -5.17 -13.11 14.75
C GLY A 137 -6.04 -13.50 15.95
N ALA A 138 -5.77 -14.67 16.52
CA ALA A 138 -6.25 -15.06 17.83
C ALA A 138 -5.36 -14.39 18.90
N LYS A 139 -5.93 -14.13 20.08
CA LYS A 139 -5.17 -13.58 21.23
C LYS A 139 -3.92 -14.46 21.47
N GLY A 140 -2.72 -13.89 21.36
CA GLY A 140 -1.46 -14.57 21.68
C GLY A 140 -0.68 -15.18 20.51
N THR A 141 -1.10 -15.00 19.26
CA THR A 141 -0.35 -15.47 18.07
C THR A 141 -0.26 -14.34 17.07
N LEU A 142 0.96 -13.93 16.69
CA LEU A 142 1.32 -12.89 15.71
C LEU A 142 0.12 -12.29 14.96
N CYS A 143 -0.50 -11.28 15.56
CA CYS A 143 -1.58 -10.54 14.94
C CYS A 143 -0.94 -9.47 14.05
N PHE A 144 -1.19 -9.50 12.74
CA PHE A 144 -0.82 -8.39 11.87
C PHE A 144 -2.06 -7.56 11.58
N ARG A 145 -1.88 -6.24 11.43
CA ARG A 145 -2.91 -5.37 10.86
C ARG A 145 -2.43 -4.94 9.49
N TYR A 146 -3.30 -5.06 8.50
CA TYR A 146 -3.15 -4.28 7.28
C TYR A 146 -3.99 -3.02 7.42
N ARG A 147 -3.50 -1.92 6.86
CA ARG A 147 -4.23 -0.67 6.72
C ARG A 147 -4.15 -0.21 5.28
N THR A 148 -5.19 0.48 4.82
CA THR A 148 -5.16 1.14 3.54
C THR A 148 -4.77 2.61 3.75
N TYR A 149 -3.82 3.06 2.96
CA TYR A 149 -3.39 4.46 2.94
C TYR A 149 -3.73 5.06 1.58
N HIS A 150 -4.50 6.15 1.59
CA HIS A 150 -4.90 6.89 0.39
C HIS A 150 -4.43 8.36 0.46
N GLY A 151 -3.56 8.72 1.41
CA GLY A 151 -3.02 10.07 1.53
C GLY A 151 -1.85 10.32 0.57
N ALA A 152 -1.19 11.46 0.75
CA ALA A 152 -0.01 11.81 -0.05
C ALA A 152 1.11 10.77 0.12
N GLY A 153 1.53 10.15 -0.98
CA GLY A 153 2.48 9.04 -0.94
C GLY A 153 3.82 9.39 -0.28
N ASN A 154 4.31 10.63 -0.44
CA ASN A 154 5.55 11.08 0.19
C ASN A 154 5.48 11.06 1.73
N ILE A 155 4.33 11.40 2.32
CA ILE A 155 4.14 11.33 3.78
C ILE A 155 4.28 9.87 4.25
N LEU A 156 3.68 8.93 3.51
CA LEU A 156 3.81 7.50 3.79
C LEU A 156 5.26 7.03 3.64
N LEU A 157 5.98 7.46 2.60
CA LEU A 157 7.37 7.06 2.39
C LEU A 157 8.28 7.56 3.51
N THR A 158 8.15 8.83 3.94
CA THR A 158 8.94 9.39 5.05
C THR A 158 8.69 8.62 6.34
N TRP A 159 7.42 8.34 6.65
CA TRP A 159 7.05 7.53 7.82
C TRP A 159 7.58 6.10 7.72
N ALA A 160 7.49 5.49 6.53
CA ALA A 160 7.99 4.15 6.25
C ALA A 160 9.50 4.05 6.48
N GLU A 161 10.26 5.05 6.04
CA GLU A 161 11.71 5.13 6.23
C GLU A 161 12.07 5.27 7.72
N GLN A 162 11.37 6.14 8.46
CA GLN A 162 11.56 6.32 9.91
C GLN A 162 11.32 5.03 10.72
N HIS A 163 10.43 4.17 10.25
CA HIS A 163 10.06 2.93 10.94
C HIS A 163 10.60 1.66 10.26
N HIS A 164 11.52 1.83 9.29
CA HIS A 164 12.21 0.75 8.59
C HIS A 164 11.27 -0.25 7.89
N PHE A 165 10.27 0.25 7.18
CA PHE A 165 9.40 -0.57 6.36
C PHE A 165 10.10 -1.04 5.08
N ARG A 166 9.81 -2.27 4.70
CA ARG A 166 10.12 -2.78 3.36
C ARG A 166 9.05 -2.31 2.38
N LEU A 167 9.47 -1.79 1.24
CA LEU A 167 8.57 -1.33 0.18
C LEU A 167 8.46 -2.39 -0.90
N GLY A 168 7.24 -2.80 -1.22
CA GLY A 168 6.92 -3.66 -2.35
C GLY A 168 7.23 -2.99 -3.69
N SER A 169 7.18 -3.79 -4.76
CA SER A 169 7.49 -3.30 -6.10
C SER A 169 6.55 -2.16 -6.50
N GLY A 170 7.10 -1.09 -7.07
CA GLY A 170 6.34 0.06 -7.56
C GLY A 170 5.78 1.00 -6.48
N VAL A 171 5.88 0.67 -5.19
CA VAL A 171 5.36 1.52 -4.09
C VAL A 171 5.99 2.91 -4.12
N ARG A 172 7.33 2.99 -4.20
CA ARG A 172 8.03 4.28 -4.24
C ARG A 172 7.64 5.12 -5.45
N ALA A 173 7.61 4.51 -6.64
CA ALA A 173 7.20 5.19 -7.86
C ALA A 173 5.75 5.67 -7.81
N CYS A 174 4.82 4.83 -7.33
CA CYS A 174 3.41 5.17 -7.17
C CYS A 174 3.20 6.29 -6.14
N ALA A 175 3.86 6.20 -5.00
CA ALA A 175 3.80 7.21 -3.95
C ALA A 175 4.30 8.58 -4.43
N GLN A 176 5.33 8.60 -5.27
CA GLN A 176 5.85 9.80 -5.92
C GLN A 176 4.95 10.28 -7.06
N SER A 177 4.27 9.39 -7.79
CA SER A 177 3.40 9.75 -8.91
C SER A 177 2.00 10.20 -8.51
N ASN A 178 1.53 9.83 -7.31
CA ASN A 178 0.18 10.14 -6.83
C ASN A 178 -0.03 11.62 -6.47
N CYS A 179 1.05 12.37 -6.28
CA CYS A 179 1.02 13.83 -6.15
C CYS A 179 1.74 14.43 -7.36
N ARG A 180 1.00 14.80 -8.41
CA ARG A 180 1.60 15.39 -9.61
C ARG A 180 0.94 16.71 -9.97
N VAL A 181 1.75 17.62 -10.51
CA VAL A 181 1.27 18.83 -11.16
C VAL A 181 1.52 18.73 -12.65
N VAL A 182 0.48 18.97 -13.45
CA VAL A 182 0.58 19.10 -14.89
C VAL A 182 0.29 20.54 -15.24
N TYR A 183 1.18 21.18 -16.00
CA TYR A 183 0.87 22.46 -16.60
C TYR A 183 0.17 22.21 -17.94
N GLU A 184 -1.03 22.77 -18.09
CA GLU A 184 -1.85 22.70 -19.28
C GLU A 184 -1.72 24.00 -20.06
N GLN A 185 -0.98 23.96 -21.18
CA GLN A 185 -0.74 25.15 -22.01
C GLN A 185 -2.02 25.76 -22.58
N GLU A 186 -2.96 24.92 -23.03
CA GLU A 186 -4.20 25.37 -23.69
C GLU A 186 -5.09 26.20 -22.74
N SER A 187 -5.14 25.80 -21.47
CA SER A 187 -5.94 26.46 -20.44
C SER A 187 -5.13 27.46 -19.61
N ASP A 188 -3.82 27.56 -19.85
CA ASP A 188 -2.83 28.29 -19.05
C ASP A 188 -3.06 28.07 -17.55
N SER A 189 -3.01 26.80 -17.13
CA SER A 189 -3.35 26.40 -15.76
C SER A 189 -2.53 25.22 -15.26
N PHE A 190 -2.47 25.05 -13.94
CA PHE A 190 -1.81 23.95 -13.27
C PHE A 190 -2.87 22.98 -12.73
N ALA A 191 -2.91 21.76 -13.26
CA ALA A 191 -3.73 20.67 -12.77
C ALA A 191 -2.99 19.90 -11.67
N LEU A 192 -3.50 19.94 -10.45
CA LEU A 192 -2.96 19.27 -9.27
C LEU A 192 -3.75 18.00 -9.01
N TYR A 193 -3.07 16.86 -9.12
CA TYR A 193 -3.60 15.55 -8.82
C TYR A 193 -3.00 15.09 -7.49
N PHE A 194 -3.87 14.82 -6.52
CA PHE A 194 -3.49 14.20 -5.25
C PHE A 194 -4.71 13.48 -4.64
N PRO A 195 -4.50 12.36 -3.95
CA PRO A 195 -5.61 11.55 -3.42
C PRO A 195 -6.16 12.07 -2.08
N ASP A 196 -5.49 13.06 -1.46
CA ASP A 196 -5.75 13.44 -0.08
C ASP A 196 -6.82 14.55 0.09
N ARG A 197 -7.85 14.25 0.90
CA ARG A 197 -8.85 15.24 1.34
C ARG A 197 -8.28 16.31 2.27
N VAL A 198 -7.16 16.06 2.95
CA VAL A 198 -6.49 17.02 3.83
C VAL A 198 -5.89 18.17 3.02
N LEU A 199 -5.26 17.85 1.88
CA LEU A 199 -4.69 18.85 0.97
C LEU A 199 -5.76 19.76 0.33
N ASN A 200 -7.01 19.30 0.23
CA ASN A 200 -8.10 20.12 -0.30
C ASN A 200 -8.29 21.42 0.47
N ALA A 201 -8.08 21.44 1.80
CA ALA A 201 -8.25 22.66 2.59
C ALA A 201 -7.17 23.71 2.26
N GLU A 202 -5.93 23.25 2.04
CA GLU A 202 -4.82 24.12 1.66
C GLU A 202 -4.96 24.62 0.23
N VAL A 203 -5.33 23.74 -0.72
CA VAL A 203 -5.59 24.16 -2.11
C VAL A 203 -6.78 25.12 -2.18
N LYS A 204 -7.77 24.98 -1.28
CA LYS A 204 -8.87 25.94 -1.13
C LYS A 204 -8.43 27.34 -0.70
N ALA A 205 -7.21 27.53 -0.22
CA ALA A 205 -6.65 28.85 0.09
C ALA A 205 -5.89 29.48 -1.10
N ILE A 206 -5.57 28.70 -2.14
CA ILE A 206 -4.83 29.19 -3.31
C ILE A 206 -5.75 30.05 -4.20
N PRO A 207 -5.38 31.28 -4.57
CA PRO A 207 -6.15 32.10 -5.50
C PRO A 207 -6.35 31.41 -6.86
N CYS A 208 -7.42 31.77 -7.57
CA CYS A 208 -7.69 31.29 -8.93
C CYS A 208 -7.83 29.75 -9.07
N ARG A 209 -8.13 29.07 -7.96
CA ARG A 209 -8.49 27.65 -7.95
C ARG A 209 -9.87 27.39 -8.55
N SER A 210 -10.00 26.25 -9.21
CA SER A 210 -11.23 25.57 -9.57
C SER A 210 -11.00 24.05 -9.43
N PHE A 211 -12.00 23.23 -9.73
CA PHE A 211 -11.87 21.78 -9.76
C PHE A 211 -12.41 21.25 -11.09
N SER A 212 -11.94 20.09 -11.49
CA SER A 212 -12.40 19.37 -12.67
C SER A 212 -12.59 17.89 -12.32
N TYR A 213 -13.51 17.25 -13.05
CA TYR A 213 -13.75 15.81 -12.98
C TYR A 213 -13.31 15.09 -14.27
N THR A 214 -12.76 15.82 -15.24
CA THR A 214 -12.27 15.26 -16.50
C THR A 214 -11.07 14.37 -16.23
N GLY A 215 -11.21 13.05 -16.42
CA GLY A 215 -10.16 12.10 -16.06
C GLY A 215 -10.01 11.85 -14.55
N GLY A 216 -11.03 12.19 -13.74
CA GLY A 216 -11.03 12.08 -12.28
C GLY A 216 -10.99 13.44 -11.58
N PHE A 217 -11.26 13.47 -10.28
CA PHE A 217 -11.24 14.70 -9.49
C PHE A 217 -9.80 15.24 -9.37
N HIS A 218 -9.62 16.51 -9.72
CA HIS A 218 -8.37 17.23 -9.52
C HIS A 218 -8.64 18.74 -9.38
N TRP A 219 -7.68 19.45 -8.79
CA TRP A 219 -7.74 20.90 -8.70
C TRP A 219 -7.06 21.53 -9.90
N ILE A 220 -7.60 22.66 -10.36
CA ILE A 220 -7.00 23.47 -11.42
C ILE A 220 -6.69 24.83 -10.81
N ILE A 221 -5.45 25.30 -10.95
CA ILE A 221 -5.02 26.64 -10.53
C ILE A 221 -4.65 27.42 -11.79
N ALA A 222 -5.40 28.47 -12.12
CA ALA A 222 -5.05 29.29 -13.28
C ALA A 222 -3.68 29.98 -13.09
N ALA A 223 -2.88 30.04 -14.15
CA ALA A 223 -1.54 30.64 -14.16
C ALA A 223 -1.59 32.17 -14.03
N ARG A 224 -1.84 32.67 -12.81
CA ARG A 224 -1.95 34.09 -12.47
C ARG A 224 -0.90 34.48 -11.44
N ARG A 225 -0.38 35.71 -11.53
CA ARG A 225 0.65 36.23 -10.60
C ARG A 225 0.26 36.08 -9.12
N ASN A 226 -1.00 36.38 -8.78
CA ASN A 226 -1.49 36.26 -7.40
C ASN A 226 -1.63 34.81 -6.92
N ALA A 227 -1.65 33.82 -7.81
CA ALA A 227 -1.69 32.40 -7.46
C ALA A 227 -0.29 31.78 -7.38
N ALA A 228 0.72 32.35 -8.06
CA ALA A 228 2.06 31.77 -8.19
C ALA A 228 2.77 31.54 -6.84
N GLY A 229 2.84 32.56 -5.99
CA GLY A 229 3.46 32.45 -4.67
C GLY A 229 2.79 31.41 -3.77
N PRO A 230 1.45 31.47 -3.55
CA PRO A 230 0.73 30.47 -2.77
C PRO A 230 0.84 29.05 -3.35
N LEU A 231 0.79 28.90 -4.68
CA LEU A 231 0.97 27.62 -5.35
C LEU A 231 2.38 27.08 -5.11
N ARG A 232 3.43 27.86 -5.34
CA ARG A 232 4.81 27.42 -5.09
C ARG A 232 5.03 27.01 -3.63
N ALA A 233 4.51 27.78 -2.68
CA ALA A 233 4.60 27.44 -1.26
C ALA A 233 3.88 26.12 -0.93
N PHE A 234 2.72 25.87 -1.53
CA PHE A 234 2.00 24.60 -1.40
C PHE A 234 2.81 23.45 -2.01
N LEU A 235 3.30 23.60 -3.24
CA LEU A 235 4.06 22.57 -3.94
C LEU A 235 5.35 22.21 -3.23
N HIS A 236 6.10 23.19 -2.74
CA HIS A 236 7.32 22.98 -1.97
C HIS A 236 7.03 22.33 -0.61
N ARG A 237 5.93 22.69 0.08
CA ARG A 237 5.60 22.11 1.39
C ARG A 237 5.24 20.62 1.30
N HIS A 238 4.64 20.22 0.18
CA HIS A 238 4.13 18.86 -0.03
C HIS A 238 4.97 18.05 -1.04
N ASP A 239 6.17 18.54 -1.34
CA ASP A 239 7.16 17.90 -2.22
C ASP A 239 6.58 17.47 -3.58
N PHE A 240 5.79 18.33 -4.20
CA PHE A 240 5.32 18.09 -5.56
C PHE A 240 6.46 18.24 -6.55
N VAL A 241 6.58 17.25 -7.45
CA VAL A 241 7.53 17.31 -8.56
C VAL A 241 6.89 18.07 -9.72
N LEU A 242 7.55 19.15 -10.15
CA LEU A 242 7.17 19.93 -11.32
C LEU A 242 7.92 19.44 -12.57
N SER A 243 7.23 19.42 -13.71
CA SER A 243 7.91 19.30 -14.99
C SER A 243 8.72 20.58 -15.27
N PRO A 244 9.80 20.53 -16.07
CA PRO A 244 10.58 21.73 -16.42
C PRO A 244 9.72 22.86 -17.01
N GLU A 245 8.68 22.48 -17.76
CA GLU A 245 7.73 23.41 -18.35
C GLU A 245 6.85 24.10 -17.30
N ALA A 246 6.30 23.34 -16.36
CA ALA A 246 5.50 23.87 -15.27
C ALA A 246 6.33 24.79 -14.36
N GLU A 247 7.58 24.40 -14.07
CA GLU A 247 8.55 25.20 -13.33
C GLU A 247 8.83 26.53 -14.03
N HIS A 248 9.16 26.49 -15.34
CA HIS A 248 9.43 27.68 -16.13
C HIS A 248 8.23 28.63 -16.16
N ARG A 249 7.02 28.10 -16.38
CA ARG A 249 5.80 28.93 -16.36
C ARG A 249 5.58 29.55 -14.99
N LEU A 250 5.73 28.78 -13.91
CA LEU A 250 5.52 29.26 -12.56
C LEU A 250 6.52 30.36 -12.19
N GLN A 251 7.77 30.26 -12.63
CA GLN A 251 8.78 31.32 -12.49
C GLN A 251 8.43 32.58 -13.29
N ALA A 252 7.86 32.44 -14.50
CA ALA A 252 7.45 33.58 -15.31
C ALA A 252 6.26 34.37 -14.75
N LEU A 253 5.59 33.87 -13.70
CA LEU A 253 4.48 34.52 -13.02
C LEU A 253 4.90 35.32 -11.78
N GLU A 254 6.16 35.19 -11.35
CA GLU A 254 6.75 35.99 -10.26
C GLU A 254 7.10 37.41 -10.75
#